data_AF-A0A660PSG5-F1
#
_entry.id   AF-A0A660PSG5-F1
#
_cell.length_a   1.000
_cell.length_b   1.000
_cell.length_c   1.000
_cell.angle_alpha   90.00
_cell.angle_beta   90.00
_cell.angle_gamma   90.00
#
_symmetry.space_group_name_H-M   'P 1'
#
loop_
_entity.id
_entity.type
_entity.pdbx_description
1 polymer ?
#
loop_
_entity_poly.entity_id
_entity_poly.type
_entity_poly.pdbx_seq_one_letter_code
_entity_poly.pdbx_strand_id
1 'polypeptide(L)'
;MAGTGPDTNEPDVGDDWALFWVKLDTKPPTYDWQYPAKNIWVDDKIYSPGSRGFPTVTVFYQQRCILMANPGITMGVWGSRIGEYQDFSLGPNDDDPWFYAIDTSDTPTIKWAEAQRNLTLGTSAGDFSMGGEVTISPSDVNAFKQNNSRSLHTRAVTLNTDIIHIEQGGEKVHSTSYLETRDALTSNDISLVAEHLLQRKIKRIVILQTPEKIAIALADDGTLIGFTYNNTRGDYRDVSTYAWWEIESQGHVHDIASHYSIVTKEDSLYLTISYNYSEAGPNKYNLEHMPYPSRTFTQRVTQTSPILLLGPTLTAQGVVLLDSWIEGTAVSNVIAGLEHLDGMEVAALVDDAWTGTYTVEGGQITLDDTNISGSEPYNGVSAVGLLYKGTLKTLEFVAGNQRGVGFGTKRKWNRLFVRTLDSSLPVINGSLPPDRTPDTLMDIPEVVRMGLVDHEMRNLGWGDGSVLIEQDRPYPCNVLGLYGEFNANNS
;
A
#
# COMPACT_ATOMS: atom_id res chain seq x y z
N MET A 1 22.79 -42.27 -30.81
CA MET A 1 21.87 -41.86 -31.89
C MET A 1 20.93 -40.82 -31.30
N ALA A 2 20.77 -39.71 -32.03
CA ALA A 2 19.83 -38.60 -31.82
C ALA A 2 19.87 -37.87 -30.46
N GLY A 3 20.30 -36.61 -30.49
CA GLY A 3 20.09 -35.65 -29.42
C GLY A 3 18.82 -34.82 -29.64
N THR A 4 18.30 -34.30 -28.53
CA THR A 4 17.41 -33.13 -28.37
C THR A 4 17.74 -32.60 -26.97
N GLY A 5 18.61 -31.60 -26.77
CA GLY A 5 18.31 -30.16 -26.86
C GLY A 5 17.91 -29.64 -25.47
N PRO A 6 18.56 -28.59 -24.90
CA PRO A 6 18.08 -27.93 -23.68
C PRO A 6 16.80 -27.11 -24.00
N ASP A 7 15.99 -26.80 -22.99
CA ASP A 7 14.82 -25.90 -23.03
C ASP A 7 13.44 -26.50 -23.36
N THR A 8 12.98 -27.51 -22.60
CA THR A 8 11.53 -27.76 -22.48
C THR A 8 11.15 -28.32 -21.11
N ASN A 9 10.28 -27.57 -20.41
CA ASN A 9 9.40 -27.95 -19.28
C ASN A 9 9.82 -27.53 -17.86
N GLU A 10 9.62 -26.24 -17.58
CA GLU A 10 8.84 -25.83 -16.39
C GLU A 10 7.46 -26.55 -16.37
N PRO A 11 6.86 -26.79 -15.19
CA PRO A 11 6.20 -28.06 -14.89
C PRO A 11 4.70 -28.06 -15.16
N ASP A 12 4.13 -29.23 -15.51
CA ASP A 12 2.71 -29.52 -15.27
C ASP A 12 2.47 -30.94 -14.70
N VAL A 13 2.13 -30.92 -13.41
CA VAL A 13 1.13 -31.64 -12.59
C VAL A 13 0.93 -33.17 -12.68
N GLY A 14 1.05 -33.85 -11.52
CA GLY A 14 0.44 -35.17 -11.25
C GLY A 14 0.53 -35.68 -9.79
N ASP A 15 -0.63 -35.77 -9.14
CA ASP A 15 -1.17 -36.54 -7.99
C ASP A 15 -0.34 -37.10 -6.80
N ASP A 16 0.99 -37.07 -6.79
CA ASP A 16 1.79 -37.48 -5.61
C ASP A 16 2.59 -36.29 -5.06
N TRP A 17 1.82 -35.28 -4.63
CA TRP A 17 2.18 -34.22 -3.69
C TRP A 17 2.77 -34.72 -2.37
N ALA A 18 3.18 -35.98 -2.24
CA ALA A 18 3.86 -36.54 -1.08
C ALA A 18 5.33 -36.06 -0.99
N LEU A 19 5.72 -35.00 -0.28
CA LEU A 19 5.01 -34.09 0.63
C LEU A 19 6.05 -33.13 1.24
N PHE A 20 6.92 -32.50 0.44
CA PHE A 20 7.91 -31.46 0.85
C PHE A 20 8.78 -31.72 2.10
N TRP A 21 8.75 -32.94 2.61
CA TRP A 21 9.30 -33.39 3.88
C TRP A 21 9.63 -34.87 3.72
N VAL A 22 10.90 -35.22 3.90
CA VAL A 22 11.31 -36.60 4.14
C VAL A 22 11.27 -36.82 5.65
N LYS A 23 10.47 -37.77 6.13
CA LYS A 23 10.55 -38.23 7.51
C LYS A 23 11.83 -39.05 7.69
N LEU A 24 12.78 -38.54 8.48
CA LEU A 24 13.95 -39.31 8.89
C LEU A 24 13.55 -40.30 9.99
N ASP A 25 13.50 -41.59 9.66
CA ASP A 25 12.98 -42.61 10.58
C ASP A 25 13.95 -42.96 11.74
N THR A 26 15.23 -42.59 11.69
CA THR A 26 16.16 -42.53 12.84
C THR A 26 17.42 -41.68 12.55
N LYS A 27 18.06 -41.09 13.60
CA LYS A 27 19.39 -40.44 13.54
C LYS A 27 20.52 -41.45 13.89
N PRO A 28 21.57 -41.64 13.04
CA PRO A 28 22.73 -42.47 13.39
C PRO A 28 24.06 -41.68 13.62
N PRO A 29 25.10 -42.26 14.25
CA PRO A 29 25.63 -41.78 15.53
C PRO A 29 26.85 -40.82 15.50
N THR A 30 27.30 -40.39 14.33
CA THR A 30 28.57 -39.65 14.16
C THR A 30 28.41 -38.48 13.19
N TYR A 31 27.31 -37.73 13.28
CA TYR A 31 27.23 -36.42 12.62
C TYR A 31 28.32 -35.54 13.25
N ASP A 32 29.51 -35.59 12.65
CA ASP A 32 30.73 -35.00 13.17
C ASP A 32 31.47 -34.22 12.07
N TRP A 33 32.37 -33.35 12.53
CA TRP A 33 32.59 -32.00 12.03
C TRP A 33 33.86 -31.91 11.19
N GLN A 34 33.88 -30.92 10.28
CA GLN A 34 34.98 -29.95 10.07
C GLN A 34 35.45 -29.71 8.62
N TYR A 35 35.53 -28.40 8.35
CA TYR A 35 36.36 -27.58 7.47
C TYR A 35 37.40 -28.23 6.53
N PRO A 36 37.56 -27.66 5.34
CA PRO A 36 38.86 -27.36 4.79
C PRO A 36 39.09 -25.84 4.80
N ALA A 37 40.32 -25.47 5.16
CA ALA A 37 40.80 -24.10 5.28
C ALA A 37 40.41 -23.20 4.09
N LYS A 38 40.06 -21.94 4.42
CA LYS A 38 39.80 -20.79 3.52
C LYS A 38 38.36 -20.71 3.01
N ASN A 39 37.56 -19.93 3.73
CA ASN A 39 36.16 -19.63 3.42
C ASN A 39 36.05 -18.76 2.15
N ILE A 40 35.81 -19.40 1.01
CA ILE A 40 35.16 -18.80 -0.16
C ILE A 40 33.73 -19.36 -0.17
N TRP A 41 32.72 -18.50 -0.31
CA TRP A 41 31.33 -18.95 -0.46
C TRP A 41 31.18 -19.67 -1.79
N VAL A 42 30.70 -20.92 -1.77
CA VAL A 42 30.47 -21.74 -2.97
C VAL A 42 28.98 -22.00 -3.12
N ASP A 43 28.50 -21.95 -4.37
CA ASP A 43 27.08 -21.95 -4.76
C ASP A 43 26.32 -23.24 -4.40
N ASP A 44 27.02 -24.28 -3.95
CA ASP A 44 26.50 -25.62 -3.67
C ASP A 44 26.44 -25.98 -2.17
N LYS A 45 26.68 -25.00 -1.28
CA LYS A 45 26.77 -25.23 0.16
C LYS A 45 25.80 -24.34 0.96
N ILE A 46 25.05 -24.98 1.85
CA ILE A 46 24.17 -24.30 2.80
C ILE A 46 24.99 -23.82 4.01
N TYR A 47 25.11 -22.50 4.15
CA TYR A 47 25.81 -21.86 5.26
C TYR A 47 24.82 -21.44 6.34
N SER A 48 24.85 -22.11 7.49
CA SER A 48 24.22 -21.65 8.74
C SER A 48 25.32 -21.56 9.81
N PRO A 49 25.39 -20.49 10.61
CA PRO A 49 26.33 -20.41 11.72
C PRO A 49 26.02 -21.52 12.75
N GLY A 50 26.74 -22.63 12.69
CA GLY A 50 26.69 -23.71 13.69
C GLY A 50 25.41 -24.55 13.72
N SER A 51 24.73 -24.77 12.58
CA SER A 51 23.46 -25.54 12.51
C SER A 51 22.31 -24.93 13.32
N ARG A 52 22.33 -23.60 13.53
CA ARG A 52 21.38 -22.88 14.38
C ARG A 52 20.13 -22.39 13.61
N GLY A 53 20.16 -22.45 12.28
CA GLY A 53 19.16 -21.87 11.39
C GLY A 53 19.75 -20.73 10.55
N PHE A 54 18.99 -20.24 9.58
CA PHE A 54 19.41 -19.10 8.75
C PHE A 54 19.06 -17.78 9.43
N PRO A 55 19.89 -16.73 9.26
CA PRO A 55 19.51 -15.39 9.70
C PRO A 55 18.27 -14.93 8.92
N THR A 56 17.35 -14.27 9.62
CA THR A 56 16.11 -13.73 9.04
C THR A 56 16.16 -12.22 8.84
N VAL A 57 17.15 -11.55 9.45
CA VAL A 57 17.38 -10.11 9.34
C VAL A 57 18.81 -9.87 8.88
N THR A 58 19.00 -8.96 7.93
CA THR A 58 20.32 -8.59 7.40
C THR A 58 20.35 -7.10 7.10
N VAL A 59 21.46 -6.44 7.42
CA VAL A 59 21.67 -5.01 7.14
C VAL A 59 23.15 -4.75 6.85
N PHE A 60 23.44 -3.71 6.08
CA PHE A 60 24.80 -3.22 5.89
C PHE A 60 25.03 -1.98 6.75
N TYR A 61 26.10 -1.97 7.54
CA TYR A 61 26.45 -0.85 8.41
C TYR A 61 27.96 -0.80 8.63
N GLN A 62 28.56 0.39 8.58
CA GLN A 62 30.00 0.62 8.73
C GLN A 62 30.88 -0.32 7.88
N GLN A 63 30.52 -0.52 6.60
CA GLN A 63 31.20 -1.43 5.66
C GLN A 63 31.25 -2.90 6.10
N ARG A 64 30.29 -3.34 6.91
CA ARG A 64 30.10 -4.74 7.29
C ARG A 64 28.72 -5.23 6.84
N CYS A 65 28.63 -6.51 6.50
CA CYS A 65 27.37 -7.24 6.41
C CYS A 65 27.03 -7.75 7.81
N ILE A 66 25.86 -7.39 8.33
CA ILE A 66 25.42 -7.78 9.67
C ILE A 66 24.24 -8.74 9.54
N LEU A 67 24.40 -9.94 10.08
CA LEU A 67 23.41 -11.00 10.11
C LEU A 67 22.81 -11.11 11.51
N MET A 68 21.50 -11.34 11.61
CA MET A 68 20.75 -11.29 12.86
C MET A 68 19.56 -12.27 12.86
N ALA A 69 18.93 -12.41 14.04
CA ALA A 69 17.65 -13.11 14.21
C ALA A 69 17.67 -14.57 13.74
N ASN A 70 18.76 -15.28 14.06
CA ASN A 70 18.88 -16.71 13.83
C ASN A 70 17.98 -17.47 14.84
N PRO A 71 17.15 -18.45 14.42
CA PRO A 71 16.31 -19.24 15.33
C PRO A 71 17.04 -19.85 16.54
N GLY A 72 18.30 -20.27 16.38
CA GLY A 72 19.08 -20.88 17.46
C GLY A 72 19.74 -19.89 18.43
N ILE A 73 19.90 -18.61 18.04
CA ILE A 73 20.34 -17.51 18.90
C ILE A 73 19.63 -16.23 18.44
N THR A 74 18.45 -16.01 19.00
CA THR A 74 17.52 -14.94 18.58
C THR A 74 17.99 -13.52 18.93
N MET A 75 18.88 -13.40 19.92
CA MET A 75 19.52 -12.16 20.38
C MET A 75 20.90 -11.91 19.75
N GLY A 76 21.36 -12.81 18.88
CA GLY A 76 22.70 -12.77 18.31
C GLY A 76 22.80 -11.82 17.11
N VAL A 77 23.91 -11.09 17.08
CA VAL A 77 24.27 -10.16 16.02
C VAL A 77 25.70 -10.50 15.57
N TRP A 78 25.89 -10.73 14.28
CA TRP A 78 27.19 -11.06 13.69
C TRP A 78 27.54 -10.05 12.62
N GLY A 79 28.68 -9.36 12.74
CA GLY A 79 29.21 -8.47 11.71
C GLY A 79 30.37 -9.12 10.97
N SER A 80 30.36 -9.05 9.63
CA SER A 80 31.47 -9.49 8.78
C SER A 80 32.71 -8.62 8.99
N ARG A 81 33.86 -9.03 8.43
CA ARG A 81 35.05 -8.18 8.30
C ARG A 81 34.70 -6.92 7.49
N ILE A 82 35.40 -5.83 7.76
CA ILE A 82 35.26 -4.57 7.01
C ILE A 82 35.64 -4.80 5.55
N GLY A 83 34.75 -4.43 4.62
CA GLY A 83 34.98 -4.54 3.17
C GLY A 83 34.89 -5.96 2.61
N GLU A 84 34.92 -6.99 3.47
CA GLU A 84 34.77 -8.40 3.09
C GLU A 84 33.46 -8.96 3.69
N TYR A 85 32.34 -8.74 2.98
CA TYR A 85 30.98 -9.09 3.43
C TYR A 85 30.72 -10.58 3.68
N GLN A 86 31.65 -11.41 3.26
CA GLN A 86 31.58 -12.86 3.31
C GLN A 86 32.47 -13.46 4.43
N ASP A 87 33.41 -12.70 4.98
CA ASP A 87 34.31 -13.20 6.03
C ASP A 87 33.72 -12.93 7.41
N PHE A 88 33.44 -14.00 8.15
CA PHE A 88 32.99 -13.99 9.55
C PHE A 88 33.97 -14.72 10.48
N SER A 89 35.22 -14.90 10.04
CA SER A 89 36.28 -15.53 10.83
C SER A 89 36.74 -14.59 11.94
N LEU A 90 36.36 -14.88 13.19
CA LEU A 90 36.67 -14.04 14.35
C LEU A 90 38.18 -13.81 14.52
N GLY A 91 38.53 -12.61 14.96
CA GLY A 91 39.89 -12.21 15.30
C GLY A 91 39.90 -11.01 16.23
N PRO A 92 41.08 -10.64 16.78
CA PRO A 92 41.20 -9.58 17.77
C PRO A 92 41.41 -8.18 17.17
N ASN A 93 41.61 -8.04 15.85
CA ASN A 93 41.88 -6.75 15.23
C ASN A 93 40.60 -5.93 15.05
N ASP A 94 40.73 -4.61 14.93
CA ASP A 94 39.57 -3.73 14.86
C ASP A 94 38.70 -3.94 13.61
N ASP A 95 39.31 -4.39 12.51
CA ASP A 95 38.64 -4.72 11.26
C ASP A 95 38.05 -6.14 11.24
N ASP A 96 38.42 -6.99 12.20
CA ASP A 96 37.97 -8.36 12.25
C ASP A 96 36.45 -8.46 12.49
N PRO A 97 35.82 -9.56 12.05
CA PRO A 97 34.42 -9.87 12.34
C PRO A 97 34.13 -9.94 13.84
N TRP A 98 32.90 -9.63 14.22
CA TRP A 98 32.47 -9.62 15.62
C TRP A 98 31.16 -10.36 15.83
N PHE A 99 30.97 -10.84 17.07
CA PHE A 99 29.72 -11.41 17.54
C PHE A 99 29.32 -10.70 18.83
N TYR A 100 28.07 -10.28 18.89
CA TYR A 100 27.47 -9.68 20.07
C TYR A 100 26.11 -10.33 20.35
N ALA A 101 25.84 -10.65 21.61
CA ALA A 101 24.53 -11.10 22.06
C ALA A 101 23.92 -9.99 22.91
N ILE A 102 22.72 -9.54 22.55
CA ILE A 102 22.03 -8.51 23.32
C ILE A 102 21.66 -9.10 24.68
N ASP A 103 22.20 -8.51 25.74
CA ASP A 103 21.93 -8.94 27.11
C ASP A 103 20.76 -8.16 27.70
N THR A 104 19.71 -8.87 28.11
CA THR A 104 18.55 -8.31 28.80
C THR A 104 17.99 -9.32 29.80
N SER A 105 17.16 -8.87 30.74
CA SER A 105 16.50 -9.77 31.70
C SER A 105 15.49 -10.74 31.06
N ASP A 106 15.02 -10.42 29.86
CA ASP A 106 14.21 -11.30 29.00
C ASP A 106 15.10 -11.81 27.85
N THR A 107 14.68 -12.82 27.09
CA THR A 107 15.42 -13.25 25.88
C THR A 107 14.87 -12.49 24.66
N PRO A 108 15.46 -11.34 24.26
CA PRO A 108 14.92 -10.57 23.14
C PRO A 108 15.12 -11.34 21.84
N THR A 109 14.07 -11.39 21.03
CA THR A 109 14.19 -11.85 19.65
C THR A 109 14.27 -10.63 18.75
N ILE A 110 15.33 -10.51 17.96
CA ILE A 110 15.48 -9.45 16.96
C ILE A 110 14.45 -9.67 15.84
N LYS A 111 13.80 -8.60 15.40
CA LYS A 111 12.65 -8.63 14.48
C LYS A 111 12.91 -7.87 13.19
N TRP A 112 13.58 -6.73 13.29
CA TRP A 112 14.06 -5.94 12.17
C TRP A 112 15.28 -5.12 12.62
N ALA A 113 16.03 -4.60 11.67
CA ALA A 113 17.17 -3.74 11.91
C ALA A 113 17.24 -2.67 10.83
N GLU A 114 17.54 -1.44 11.22
CA GLU A 114 17.67 -0.30 10.32
C GLU A 114 18.97 0.44 10.60
N ALA A 115 19.76 0.64 9.55
CA ALA A 115 21.01 1.37 9.62
C ALA A 115 20.77 2.84 9.31
N GLN A 116 20.91 3.70 10.32
CA GLN A 116 20.86 5.15 10.17
C GLN A 116 22.15 5.75 10.75
N ARG A 117 22.05 6.81 11.57
CA ARG A 117 23.19 7.35 12.33
C ARG A 117 23.81 6.28 13.23
N ASN A 118 22.95 5.51 13.90
CA ASN A 118 23.30 4.31 14.65
C ASN A 118 22.56 3.12 14.04
N LEU A 119 22.96 1.90 14.42
CA LEU A 119 22.19 0.72 14.09
C LEU A 119 21.04 0.56 15.07
N THR A 120 19.80 0.69 14.60
CA THR A 120 18.60 0.50 15.42
C THR A 120 18.05 -0.89 15.21
N LEU A 121 17.76 -1.60 16.29
CA LEU A 121 17.22 -2.97 16.29
C LEU A 121 15.85 -2.98 16.97
N GLY A 122 14.82 -3.40 16.23
CA GLY A 122 13.51 -3.69 16.81
C GLY A 122 13.47 -5.13 17.33
N THR A 123 13.06 -5.31 18.58
CA THR A 123 13.00 -6.63 19.21
C THR A 123 11.65 -6.92 19.84
N SER A 124 11.45 -8.15 20.33
CA SER A 124 10.28 -8.51 21.15
C SER A 124 10.25 -7.84 22.54
N ALA A 125 11.33 -7.17 22.96
CA ALA A 125 11.47 -6.58 24.29
C ALA A 125 11.62 -5.05 24.29
N GLY A 126 11.68 -4.40 23.13
CA GLY A 126 12.01 -2.98 22.99
C GLY A 126 12.90 -2.69 21.79
N ASP A 127 13.08 -1.41 21.47
CA ASP A 127 14.09 -0.99 20.51
C ASP A 127 15.46 -0.81 21.18
N PHE A 128 16.52 -1.21 20.49
CA PHE A 128 17.90 -1.07 20.92
C PHE A 128 18.69 -0.24 19.90
N SER A 129 19.56 0.64 20.37
CA SER A 129 20.58 1.29 19.55
C SER A 129 21.91 0.58 19.79
N MET A 130 22.54 0.10 18.72
CA MET A 130 23.82 -0.58 18.75
C MET A 130 24.92 0.29 18.13
N GLY A 131 26.09 0.29 18.76
CA GLY A 131 27.23 1.10 18.37
C GLY A 131 28.53 0.65 19.03
N GLY A 132 29.57 1.47 18.83
CA GLY A 132 30.83 1.43 19.58
C GLY A 132 31.13 2.86 20.06
N GLU A 133 32.07 3.03 20.99
CA GLU A 133 32.50 4.37 21.40
C GLU A 133 33.15 5.15 20.25
N VAL A 134 33.92 4.46 19.39
CA VAL A 134 34.53 5.05 18.19
C VAL A 134 33.97 4.43 16.92
N THR A 135 34.07 3.11 16.80
CA THR A 135 33.55 2.32 15.68
C THR A 135 33.30 0.91 16.16
N ILE A 136 32.38 0.19 15.51
CA ILE A 136 32.09 -1.18 15.93
C ILE A 136 33.28 -2.08 15.58
N SER A 137 33.90 -2.63 16.63
CA SER A 137 35.00 -3.59 16.53
C SER A 137 34.75 -4.79 17.45
N PRO A 138 35.50 -5.90 17.31
CA PRO A 138 35.37 -7.04 18.23
C PRO A 138 35.57 -6.71 19.71
N SER A 139 36.33 -5.65 20.01
CA SER A 139 36.56 -5.16 21.38
C SER A 139 35.68 -3.98 21.79
N ASP A 140 35.03 -3.30 20.83
CA ASP A 140 34.17 -2.13 21.05
C ASP A 140 32.81 -2.32 20.37
N VAL A 141 31.91 -3.00 21.07
CA VAL A 141 30.51 -3.16 20.66
C VAL A 141 29.59 -3.10 21.88
N ASN A 142 28.56 -2.26 21.79
CA ASN A 142 27.57 -2.05 22.83
C ASN A 142 26.17 -1.95 22.22
N ALA A 143 25.16 -2.34 23.01
CA ALA A 143 23.75 -2.15 22.69
C ALA A 143 23.02 -1.53 23.88
N PHE A 144 22.36 -0.40 23.64
CA PHE A 144 21.58 0.32 24.66
C PHE A 144 20.11 0.30 24.31
N LYS A 145 19.28 -0.17 25.24
CA LYS A 145 17.82 -0.13 25.12
C LYS A 145 17.34 1.32 25.07
N GLN A 146 16.50 1.65 24.10
CA GLN A 146 16.00 3.00 23.85
C GLN A 146 14.55 3.17 24.36
N ASN A 147 13.72 2.15 24.13
CA ASN A 147 12.32 2.14 24.52
C ASN A 147 11.82 0.71 24.77
N ASN A 148 10.55 0.56 25.13
CA ASN A 148 9.89 -0.74 25.33
C ASN A 148 8.89 -1.07 24.20
N SER A 149 9.02 -0.46 23.02
CA SER A 149 8.19 -0.77 21.86
C SER A 149 8.52 -2.15 21.34
N ARG A 150 7.53 -3.03 21.27
CA ARG A 150 7.73 -4.43 20.86
C ARG A 150 7.38 -4.59 19.41
N SER A 151 8.28 -5.16 18.63
CA SER A 151 8.16 -5.21 17.19
C SER A 151 7.60 -6.53 16.67
N LEU A 152 6.82 -6.48 15.60
CA LEU A 152 6.46 -7.64 14.78
C LEU A 152 7.66 -8.05 13.90
N HIS A 153 7.75 -9.33 13.56
CA HIS A 153 8.79 -9.85 12.64
C HIS A 153 8.45 -9.51 11.19
N THR A 154 8.62 -8.25 10.83
CA THR A 154 8.40 -7.71 9.48
C THR A 154 9.41 -6.60 9.22
N ARG A 155 9.66 -6.28 7.95
CA ARG A 155 10.60 -5.22 7.59
C ARG A 155 10.01 -3.87 8.02
N ALA A 156 10.77 -3.11 8.81
CA ALA A 156 10.44 -1.71 9.09
C ALA A 156 10.62 -0.85 7.84
N VAL A 157 10.01 0.33 7.82
CA VAL A 157 10.15 1.27 6.72
C VAL A 157 10.59 2.62 7.26
N THR A 158 11.62 3.22 6.65
CA THR A 158 12.11 4.52 7.07
C THR A 158 11.52 5.61 6.19
N LEU A 159 10.93 6.63 6.82
CA LEU A 159 10.46 7.84 6.16
C LEU A 159 11.20 9.05 6.71
N ASN A 160 12.02 9.67 5.87
CA ASN A 160 12.95 10.69 6.30
C ASN A 160 13.93 10.15 7.36
N THR A 161 13.78 10.52 8.64
CA THR A 161 14.55 9.99 9.76
C THR A 161 13.77 9.03 10.65
N ASP A 162 12.45 8.97 10.48
CA ASP A 162 11.57 8.22 11.38
C ASP A 162 11.44 6.80 10.87
N ILE A 163 11.57 5.84 11.77
CA ILE A 163 11.42 4.41 11.48
C ILE A 163 9.99 4.02 11.83
N ILE A 164 9.24 3.55 10.86
CA ILE A 164 7.87 3.08 11.04
C ILE A 164 7.87 1.57 11.07
N HIS A 165 7.27 1.00 12.12
CA HIS A 165 7.20 -0.45 12.33
C HIS A 165 5.87 -0.87 12.94
N ILE A 166 5.54 -2.15 12.77
CA ILE A 166 4.33 -2.75 13.31
C ILE A 166 4.62 -3.28 14.72
N GLU A 167 3.71 -3.02 15.66
CA GLU A 167 3.78 -3.62 17.00
C GLU A 167 3.63 -5.14 16.93
N GLN A 168 4.23 -5.87 17.87
CA GLN A 168 4.14 -7.33 17.98
C GLN A 168 2.71 -7.90 17.88
N GLY A 169 1.68 -7.15 18.29
CA GLY A 169 0.28 -7.56 18.17
C GLY A 169 -0.34 -7.43 16.77
N GLY A 170 0.31 -6.74 15.84
CA GLY A 170 -0.20 -6.46 14.49
C GLY A 170 -1.22 -5.32 14.41
N GLU A 171 -1.80 -4.89 15.54
CA GLU A 171 -2.94 -3.95 15.58
C GLU A 171 -2.52 -2.48 15.73
N LYS A 172 -1.22 -2.22 15.86
CA LYS A 172 -0.69 -0.87 16.10
C LYS A 172 0.51 -0.61 15.22
N VAL A 173 0.62 0.61 14.74
CA VAL A 173 1.79 1.10 13.99
C VAL A 173 2.48 2.15 14.83
N HIS A 174 3.79 1.99 14.98
CA HIS A 174 4.64 2.90 15.74
C HIS A 174 5.56 3.68 14.81
N SER A 175 5.89 4.90 15.22
CA SER A 175 6.96 5.71 14.63
C SER A 175 8.03 5.95 15.68
N THR A 176 9.22 5.41 15.44
CA THR A 176 10.43 5.61 16.24
C THR A 176 11.26 6.75 15.66
N SER A 177 11.50 7.77 16.47
CA SER A 177 12.26 8.97 16.10
C SER A 177 13.21 9.39 17.22
N TYR A 178 14.27 10.12 16.86
CA TYR A 178 15.22 10.65 17.84
C TYR A 178 14.68 11.91 18.52
N LEU A 179 14.71 11.90 19.86
CA LEU A 179 14.30 13.03 20.69
C LEU A 179 15.53 13.62 21.40
N GLU A 180 15.94 14.82 20.97
CA GLU A 180 17.13 15.51 21.48
C GLU A 180 17.10 15.76 22.99
N THR A 181 15.93 16.09 23.54
CA THR A 181 15.78 16.37 24.98
C THR A 181 16.04 15.16 25.88
N ARG A 182 15.93 13.95 25.34
CA ARG A 182 16.16 12.68 26.04
C ARG A 182 17.44 11.98 25.59
N ASP A 183 18.09 12.48 24.55
CA ASP A 183 19.21 11.82 23.85
C ASP A 183 18.93 10.33 23.61
N ALA A 184 17.72 10.03 23.12
CA ALA A 184 17.22 8.66 22.97
C ALA A 184 16.21 8.54 21.82
N LEU A 185 16.03 7.33 21.30
CA LEU A 185 14.96 7.00 20.36
C LEU A 185 13.65 6.76 21.11
N THR A 186 12.62 7.54 20.79
CA THR A 186 11.26 7.38 21.32
C THR A 186 10.33 6.80 20.26
N SER A 187 9.49 5.84 20.64
CA SER A 187 8.48 5.20 19.79
C SER A 187 7.10 5.69 20.19
N ASN A 188 6.34 6.24 19.24
CA ASN A 188 4.98 6.73 19.47
C ASN A 188 3.99 5.93 18.61
N ASP A 189 2.82 5.62 19.18
CA ASP A 189 1.70 5.01 18.43
C ASP A 189 1.05 6.06 17.52
N ILE A 190 1.18 5.85 16.20
CA ILE A 190 0.63 6.75 15.17
C ILE A 190 -0.78 6.31 14.70
N SER A 191 -1.21 5.13 15.14
CA SER A 191 -2.48 4.52 14.76
C SER A 191 -3.65 4.87 15.66
N LEU A 192 -3.42 5.64 16.72
CA LEU A 192 -4.43 6.04 17.70
C LEU A 192 -5.69 6.68 17.08
N VAL A 193 -5.55 7.40 15.96
CA VAL A 193 -6.68 8.05 15.27
C VAL A 193 -7.45 7.10 14.34
N ALA A 194 -6.92 5.90 14.09
CA ALA A 194 -7.42 4.94 13.10
C ALA A 194 -7.43 3.49 13.64
N GLU A 195 -7.57 3.30 14.96
CA GLU A 195 -7.54 1.97 15.60
C GLU A 195 -8.55 0.99 14.98
N HIS A 196 -9.71 1.49 14.55
CA HIS A 196 -10.75 0.71 13.88
C HIS A 196 -10.27 0.05 12.57
N LEU A 197 -9.33 0.66 11.84
CA LEU A 197 -8.78 0.08 10.62
C LEU A 197 -7.77 -1.04 10.92
N LEU A 198 -7.05 -0.95 12.04
CA LEU A 198 -5.95 -1.86 12.35
C LEU A 198 -6.36 -3.11 13.14
N GLN A 199 -7.62 -3.24 13.57
CA GLN A 199 -8.15 -4.45 14.23
C GLN A 199 -7.98 -5.71 13.36
N ARG A 200 -7.85 -5.53 12.04
CA ARG A 200 -7.62 -6.59 11.04
C ARG A 200 -6.20 -7.19 11.09
N LYS A 201 -5.29 -6.60 11.87
CA LYS A 201 -3.86 -6.93 12.01
C LYS A 201 -3.06 -6.73 10.73
N ILE A 202 -2.02 -5.93 10.83
CA ILE A 202 -1.14 -5.60 9.71
C ILE A 202 0.03 -6.55 9.66
N LYS A 203 0.30 -7.09 8.47
CA LYS A 203 1.45 -7.98 8.22
C LYS A 203 2.64 -7.25 7.58
N ARG A 204 2.39 -6.22 6.76
CA ARG A 204 3.44 -5.54 5.99
C ARG A 204 3.13 -4.07 5.75
N ILE A 205 4.18 -3.26 5.68
CA ILE A 205 4.10 -1.85 5.26
C ILE A 205 5.11 -1.61 4.13
N VAL A 206 4.72 -0.84 3.13
CA VAL A 206 5.61 -0.31 2.07
C VAL A 206 5.40 1.19 1.96
N ILE A 207 6.39 1.89 1.39
CA ILE A 207 6.34 3.35 1.20
C ILE A 207 6.49 3.66 -0.28
N LEU A 208 5.70 4.62 -0.74
CA LEU A 208 5.84 5.39 -1.96
C LEU A 208 6.32 6.79 -1.55
N GLN A 209 7.40 7.29 -2.13
CA GLN A 209 8.01 8.59 -1.79
C GLN A 209 7.81 9.65 -2.86
N THR A 210 7.78 9.23 -4.13
CA THR A 210 7.70 10.10 -5.30
C THR A 210 6.45 9.77 -6.09
N PRO A 211 5.58 10.74 -6.41
CA PRO A 211 5.72 12.19 -6.16
C PRO A 211 5.32 12.62 -4.73
N GLU A 212 4.58 11.79 -3.99
CA GLU A 212 4.15 12.09 -2.62
C GLU A 212 4.48 10.94 -1.67
N LYS A 213 4.66 11.29 -0.39
CA LYS A 213 5.01 10.33 0.67
C LYS A 213 3.76 9.66 1.21
N ILE A 214 3.51 8.44 0.75
CA ILE A 214 2.39 7.60 1.13
C ILE A 214 2.94 6.27 1.65
N ALA A 215 2.41 5.79 2.77
CA ALA A 215 2.64 4.44 3.24
C ALA A 215 1.39 3.59 2.99
N ILE A 216 1.60 2.36 2.51
CA ILE A 216 0.55 1.38 2.31
C ILE A 216 0.84 0.20 3.22
N ALA A 217 -0.10 -0.09 4.11
CA ALA A 217 -0.12 -1.22 5.01
C ALA A 217 -1.04 -2.31 4.42
N LEU A 218 -0.63 -3.57 4.54
CA LEU A 218 -1.41 -4.73 4.15
C LEU A 218 -1.83 -5.50 5.39
N ALA A 219 -3.13 -5.73 5.52
CA ALA A 219 -3.73 -6.52 6.58
C ALA A 219 -3.70 -8.03 6.29
N ASP A 220 -3.88 -8.86 7.32
CA ASP A 220 -3.95 -10.32 7.19
C ASP A 220 -5.13 -10.78 6.33
N ASP A 221 -6.24 -10.04 6.34
CA ASP A 221 -7.44 -10.32 5.55
C ASP A 221 -7.33 -9.90 4.07
N GLY A 222 -6.22 -9.26 3.68
CA GLY A 222 -5.97 -8.79 2.32
C GLY A 222 -6.42 -7.34 2.07
N THR A 223 -6.98 -6.65 3.07
CA THR A 223 -7.33 -5.23 2.96
C THR A 223 -6.07 -4.36 2.94
N LEU A 224 -6.09 -3.30 2.13
CA LEU A 224 -5.02 -2.31 2.09
C LEU A 224 -5.42 -1.07 2.89
N ILE A 225 -4.49 -0.55 3.68
CA ILE A 225 -4.69 0.63 4.51
C ILE A 225 -3.60 1.63 4.14
N GLY A 226 -4.01 2.77 3.59
CA GLY A 226 -3.10 3.85 3.26
C GLY A 226 -3.01 4.87 4.38
N PHE A 227 -1.83 5.42 4.58
CA PHE A 227 -1.67 6.61 5.39
C PHE A 227 -0.62 7.56 4.84
N THR A 228 -0.88 8.86 4.96
CA THR A 228 0.12 9.89 4.67
C THR A 228 0.89 10.23 5.92
N TYR A 229 2.11 10.72 5.71
CA TYR A 229 2.95 11.26 6.76
C TYR A 229 3.42 12.65 6.35
N ASN A 230 3.11 13.63 7.18
CA ASN A 230 3.74 14.94 7.10
C ASN A 230 4.36 15.29 8.45
N ASN A 231 5.69 15.34 8.48
CA ASN A 231 6.45 15.91 9.57
C ASN A 231 7.08 17.21 9.09
N THR A 232 6.27 18.28 9.07
CA THR A 232 6.78 19.62 8.83
C THR A 232 7.41 20.10 10.14
N ARG A 233 8.72 19.89 10.29
CA ARG A 233 9.51 20.48 11.39
C ARG A 233 9.68 21.98 11.12
N GLY A 234 8.97 22.82 11.86
CA GLY A 234 9.06 24.28 11.70
C GLY A 234 7.97 25.07 12.43
N ASP A 235 8.36 25.65 13.57
CA ASP A 235 7.73 26.76 14.30
C ASP A 235 6.31 26.53 14.87
N TYR A 236 6.26 26.27 16.19
CA TYR A 236 5.10 26.25 17.13
C TYR A 236 3.87 25.41 16.79
N ARG A 237 3.81 24.73 15.64
CA ARG A 237 2.72 23.81 15.23
C ARG A 237 3.25 22.46 14.75
N ASP A 238 4.27 21.93 15.41
CA ASP A 238 4.79 20.57 15.16
C ASP A 238 3.69 19.54 15.51
N VAL A 239 2.78 19.31 14.57
CA VAL A 239 1.80 18.24 14.63
C VAL A 239 2.16 17.31 13.48
N SER A 240 2.76 16.16 13.80
CA SER A 240 2.83 15.06 12.85
C SER A 240 1.39 14.67 12.53
N THR A 241 0.94 15.03 11.33
CA THR A 241 -0.41 14.68 10.88
C THR A 241 -0.35 13.39 10.08
N TYR A 242 -1.17 12.44 10.51
CA TYR A 242 -1.42 11.19 9.82
C TYR A 242 -2.87 11.21 9.37
N ALA A 243 -3.09 11.09 8.06
CA ALA A 243 -4.41 10.80 7.52
C ALA A 243 -4.42 9.33 7.12
N TRP A 244 -5.47 8.61 7.51
CA TRP A 244 -5.63 7.19 7.24
C TRP A 244 -6.83 6.98 6.33
N TRP A 245 -6.72 6.01 5.43
CA TRP A 245 -7.82 5.55 4.58
C TRP A 245 -7.65 4.07 4.31
N GLU A 246 -8.71 3.48 3.80
CA GLU A 246 -8.82 2.07 3.47
C GLU A 246 -9.06 1.92 1.96
N ILE A 247 -8.52 0.86 1.40
CA ILE A 247 -8.71 0.42 0.03
C ILE A 247 -9.19 -1.03 0.09
N GLU A 248 -10.47 -1.23 -0.16
CA GLU A 248 -11.09 -2.54 -0.28
C GLU A 248 -11.09 -2.95 -1.76
N SER A 249 -10.40 -4.04 -2.09
CA SER A 249 -10.51 -4.69 -3.40
C SER A 249 -11.53 -5.84 -3.33
N GLN A 250 -12.11 -6.20 -4.47
CA GLN A 250 -12.92 -7.41 -4.60
C GLN A 250 -12.04 -8.68 -4.56
N GLY A 251 -10.73 -8.55 -4.77
CA GLY A 251 -9.76 -9.64 -4.65
C GLY A 251 -9.06 -9.66 -3.29
N HIS A 252 -8.47 -10.81 -2.94
CA HIS A 252 -7.63 -10.94 -1.75
C HIS A 252 -6.16 -10.64 -2.08
N VAL A 253 -5.57 -9.64 -1.41
CA VAL A 253 -4.18 -9.24 -1.60
C VAL A 253 -3.24 -10.07 -0.72
N HIS A 254 -2.31 -10.79 -1.35
CA HIS A 254 -1.37 -11.67 -0.66
C HIS A 254 -0.13 -10.94 -0.16
N ASP A 255 0.47 -10.10 -1.01
CA ASP A 255 1.68 -9.35 -0.70
C ASP A 255 1.78 -8.05 -1.51
N ILE A 256 2.59 -7.12 -1.00
CA ILE A 256 2.82 -5.80 -1.61
C ILE A 256 4.31 -5.42 -1.67
N ALA A 257 4.67 -4.69 -2.72
CA ALA A 257 5.99 -4.11 -2.90
C ALA A 257 5.88 -2.73 -3.56
N SER A 258 6.80 -1.82 -3.23
CA SER A 258 6.95 -0.55 -3.94
C SER A 258 8.21 -0.55 -4.80
N HIS A 259 8.14 0.14 -5.94
CA HIS A 259 9.25 0.27 -6.87
C HIS A 259 9.28 1.65 -7.52
N TYR A 260 10.46 2.28 -7.51
CA TYR A 260 10.74 3.51 -8.24
C TYR A 260 11.07 3.22 -9.70
N SER A 261 10.22 3.68 -10.62
CA SER A 261 10.46 3.57 -12.05
C SER A 261 11.28 4.75 -12.56
N ILE A 262 12.45 4.46 -13.15
CA ILE A 262 13.31 5.48 -13.76
C ILE A 262 12.66 6.09 -15.02
N VAL A 263 11.78 5.33 -15.68
CA VAL A 263 11.11 5.75 -16.93
C VAL A 263 10.02 6.77 -16.64
N THR A 264 9.13 6.47 -15.69
CA THR A 264 8.02 7.37 -15.31
C THR A 264 8.44 8.38 -14.24
N LYS A 265 9.57 8.16 -13.56
CA LYS A 265 10.10 8.97 -12.44
C LYS A 265 9.17 9.01 -11.23
N GLU A 266 8.42 7.94 -11.02
CA GLU A 266 7.41 7.83 -9.98
C GLU A 266 7.52 6.46 -9.30
N ASP A 267 7.09 6.40 -8.04
CA ASP A 267 6.92 5.15 -7.32
C ASP A 267 5.58 4.51 -7.71
N SER A 268 5.58 3.20 -7.88
CA SER A 268 4.37 2.42 -8.09
C SER A 268 4.27 1.30 -7.07
N LEU A 269 3.03 0.92 -6.77
CA LEU A 269 2.72 -0.21 -5.92
C LEU A 269 2.50 -1.45 -6.80
N TYR A 270 3.14 -2.55 -6.44
CA TYR A 270 2.94 -3.86 -7.03
C TYR A 270 2.26 -4.76 -6.00
N LEU A 271 1.27 -5.51 -6.46
CA LEU A 271 0.43 -6.36 -5.63
C LEU A 271 0.36 -7.76 -6.22
N THR A 272 0.40 -8.78 -5.38
CA THR A 272 -0.04 -10.12 -5.77
C THR A 272 -1.46 -10.32 -5.26
N ILE A 273 -2.43 -10.50 -6.15
CA ILE A 273 -3.85 -10.55 -5.84
C ILE A 273 -4.52 -11.80 -6.43
N SER A 274 -5.52 -12.33 -5.73
CA SER A 274 -6.39 -13.39 -6.24
C SER A 274 -7.84 -12.92 -6.24
N TYR A 275 -8.44 -12.85 -7.41
CA TYR A 275 -9.89 -12.70 -7.55
C TYR A 275 -10.55 -14.08 -7.43
N ASN A 276 -11.68 -14.17 -6.71
CA ASN A 276 -12.32 -15.44 -6.27
C ASN A 276 -11.45 -16.28 -5.32
N TYR A 277 -10.78 -15.64 -4.37
CA TYR A 277 -9.97 -16.32 -3.37
C TYR A 277 -10.77 -17.33 -2.52
N SER A 278 -10.20 -18.53 -2.34
CA SER A 278 -10.67 -19.56 -1.42
C SER A 278 -9.49 -20.07 -0.59
N GLU A 279 -9.65 -20.15 0.73
CA GLU A 279 -8.61 -20.71 1.63
C GLU A 279 -8.23 -22.16 1.26
N ALA A 280 -9.15 -22.92 0.67
CA ALA A 280 -8.92 -24.31 0.27
C ALA A 280 -8.16 -24.47 -1.06
N GLY A 281 -8.05 -23.40 -1.85
CA GLY A 281 -7.46 -23.41 -3.19
C GLY A 281 -8.24 -24.25 -4.23
N PRO A 282 -7.73 -24.35 -5.47
CA PRO A 282 -6.59 -23.60 -6.03
C PRO A 282 -6.94 -22.12 -6.28
N ASN A 283 -6.01 -21.21 -5.96
CA ASN A 283 -6.15 -19.79 -6.25
C ASN A 283 -5.25 -19.39 -7.43
N LYS A 284 -5.77 -18.56 -8.34
CA LYS A 284 -4.95 -17.90 -9.36
C LYS A 284 -4.33 -16.64 -8.76
N TYR A 285 -3.02 -16.47 -8.92
CA TYR A 285 -2.30 -15.28 -8.46
C TYR A 285 -2.02 -14.37 -9.65
N ASN A 286 -2.59 -13.18 -9.62
CA ASN A 286 -2.32 -12.13 -10.59
C ASN A 286 -1.31 -11.15 -10.00
N LEU A 287 -0.38 -10.69 -10.83
CA LEU A 287 0.53 -9.61 -10.47
C LEU A 287 -0.07 -8.31 -11.02
N GLU A 288 -0.40 -7.40 -10.13
CA GLU A 288 -0.99 -6.12 -10.46
C GLU A 288 -0.06 -4.95 -10.15
N HIS A 289 -0.21 -3.92 -10.96
CA HIS A 289 0.54 -2.69 -10.89
C HIS A 289 -0.45 -1.54 -10.69
N MET A 290 -0.36 -0.88 -9.55
CA MET A 290 -1.10 0.33 -9.24
C MET A 290 -0.15 1.52 -9.45
N PRO A 291 -0.26 2.24 -10.58
CA PRO A 291 0.51 3.45 -10.82
C PRO A 291 0.04 4.57 -9.88
N TYR A 292 0.91 5.57 -9.69
CA TYR A 292 0.48 6.80 -9.05
C TYR A 292 -0.55 7.50 -9.96
N PRO A 293 -1.68 8.00 -9.42
CA PRO A 293 -2.71 8.63 -10.23
C PRO A 293 -2.18 9.91 -10.91
N SER A 294 -2.44 10.07 -12.20
CA SER A 294 -2.03 11.27 -12.93
C SER A 294 -2.68 12.53 -12.33
N ARG A 295 -1.85 13.53 -12.04
CA ARG A 295 -2.27 14.78 -11.36
C ARG A 295 -2.94 15.79 -12.29
N THR A 296 -2.72 15.63 -13.59
CA THR A 296 -3.17 16.57 -14.61
C THR A 296 -3.63 15.79 -15.81
N PHE A 297 -4.84 16.06 -16.26
CA PHE A 297 -5.38 15.49 -17.48
C PHE A 297 -6.06 16.58 -18.30
N THR A 298 -6.20 16.32 -19.58
CA THR A 298 -6.89 17.23 -20.50
C THR A 298 -8.27 16.66 -20.79
N GLN A 299 -9.30 17.48 -20.59
CA GLN A 299 -10.66 17.11 -20.99
C GLN A 299 -10.72 16.88 -22.50
N ARG A 300 -11.38 15.80 -22.92
CA ARG A 300 -11.69 15.56 -24.32
C ARG A 300 -12.66 16.65 -24.82
N VAL A 301 -12.21 17.47 -25.77
CA VAL A 301 -13.06 18.46 -26.44
C VAL A 301 -13.41 17.94 -27.83
N THR A 302 -14.70 17.72 -28.11
CA THR A 302 -15.18 17.49 -29.47
C THR A 302 -15.45 18.84 -30.12
N GLN A 303 -14.49 19.37 -30.90
CA GLN A 303 -14.70 20.61 -31.67
C GLN A 303 -15.39 20.32 -33.01
N THR A 304 -16.53 20.95 -33.27
CA THR A 304 -17.26 20.86 -34.55
C THR A 304 -16.74 21.93 -35.54
N SER A 305 -15.57 21.71 -36.16
CA SER A 305 -15.06 22.52 -37.30
C SER A 305 -13.85 21.82 -37.96
N PRO A 306 -13.48 22.13 -39.23
CA PRO A 306 -13.19 21.16 -40.30
C PRO A 306 -11.92 20.30 -40.15
N ILE A 307 -11.20 20.43 -39.04
CA ILE A 307 -10.13 19.52 -38.62
C ILE A 307 -10.52 19.01 -37.24
N LEU A 308 -11.09 17.81 -37.19
CA LEU A 308 -11.37 17.08 -35.96
C LEU A 308 -10.05 16.69 -35.31
N LEU A 309 -9.47 17.56 -34.48
CA LEU A 309 -8.46 17.12 -33.52
C LEU A 309 -9.20 16.68 -32.26
N LEU A 310 -9.58 15.40 -32.22
CA LEU A 310 -10.08 14.78 -30.99
C LEU A 310 -8.94 14.79 -29.97
N GLY A 311 -9.17 15.45 -28.82
CA GLY A 311 -8.27 15.33 -27.67
C GLY A 311 -8.17 13.86 -27.22
N PRO A 312 -7.09 13.46 -26.53
CA PRO A 312 -6.94 12.11 -26.02
C PRO A 312 -8.08 11.77 -25.03
N THR A 313 -8.52 10.52 -25.03
CA THR A 313 -9.51 10.04 -24.06
C THR A 313 -8.90 10.00 -22.64
N LEU A 314 -9.73 10.01 -21.60
CA LEU A 314 -9.26 9.79 -20.22
C LEU A 314 -8.63 8.40 -20.08
N THR A 315 -9.18 7.41 -20.80
CA THR A 315 -8.61 6.06 -20.92
C THR A 315 -7.18 6.10 -21.45
N ALA A 316 -6.94 6.79 -22.57
CA ALA A 316 -5.61 6.92 -23.16
C ALA A 316 -4.63 7.72 -22.29
N GLN A 317 -5.14 8.55 -21.37
CA GLN A 317 -4.34 9.30 -20.40
C GLN A 317 -4.10 8.52 -19.10
N GLY A 318 -4.64 7.30 -18.96
CA GLY A 318 -4.53 6.50 -17.74
C GLY A 318 -5.34 7.05 -16.56
N VAL A 319 -6.35 7.88 -16.83
CA VAL A 319 -7.23 8.47 -15.80
C VAL A 319 -8.54 7.71 -15.77
N VAL A 320 -8.47 6.47 -15.29
CA VAL A 320 -9.61 5.57 -15.11
C VAL A 320 -9.52 4.98 -13.71
N LEU A 321 -10.59 5.16 -12.92
CA LEU A 321 -10.65 4.64 -11.55
C LEU A 321 -11.39 3.30 -11.53
N LEU A 322 -10.74 2.28 -12.07
CA LEU A 322 -11.18 0.89 -12.06
C LEU A 322 -10.06 0.02 -11.48
N ASP A 323 -10.44 -1.12 -10.91
CA ASP A 323 -9.53 -2.17 -10.46
C ASP A 323 -9.38 -3.25 -11.55
N SER A 324 -8.21 -3.89 -11.66
CA SER A 324 -7.88 -4.90 -12.68
C SER A 324 -8.26 -4.55 -14.13
N TRP A 325 -8.25 -3.26 -14.48
CA TRP A 325 -8.81 -2.82 -15.75
C TRP A 325 -7.85 -3.00 -16.93
N ILE A 326 -8.43 -3.22 -18.11
CA ILE A 326 -7.69 -3.30 -19.37
C ILE A 326 -8.26 -2.32 -20.40
N GLU A 327 -7.38 -1.82 -21.26
CA GLU A 327 -7.75 -1.08 -22.45
C GLU A 327 -8.14 -2.07 -23.56
N GLY A 328 -9.23 -1.76 -24.27
CA GLY A 328 -9.75 -2.58 -25.36
C GLY A 328 -10.41 -1.74 -26.44
N THR A 329 -11.11 -2.40 -27.35
CA THR A 329 -11.91 -1.74 -28.38
C THR A 329 -13.30 -2.35 -28.38
N ALA A 330 -14.32 -1.49 -28.27
CA ALA A 330 -15.69 -1.89 -28.50
C ALA A 330 -15.94 -1.95 -30.01
N VAL A 331 -16.46 -3.09 -30.50
CA VAL A 331 -16.89 -3.25 -31.88
C VAL A 331 -18.29 -3.80 -31.90
N SER A 332 -19.24 -3.05 -32.44
CA SER A 332 -20.64 -3.47 -32.54
C SER A 332 -21.23 -3.90 -31.18
N ASN A 333 -21.00 -3.11 -30.12
CA ASN A 333 -21.39 -3.39 -28.73
C ASN A 333 -20.65 -4.53 -28.02
N VAL A 334 -19.68 -5.18 -28.65
CA VAL A 334 -18.94 -6.28 -28.02
C VAL A 334 -17.55 -5.82 -27.62
N ILE A 335 -17.16 -6.12 -26.38
CA ILE A 335 -15.77 -5.97 -25.90
C ILE A 335 -15.29 -7.35 -25.48
N ALA A 336 -14.17 -7.80 -26.05
CA ALA A 336 -13.57 -9.10 -25.80
C ALA A 336 -12.19 -8.99 -25.13
N GLY A 337 -11.62 -10.13 -24.72
CA GLY A 337 -10.28 -10.19 -24.10
C GLY A 337 -10.29 -10.06 -22.58
N LEU A 338 -11.43 -10.32 -21.94
CA LEU A 338 -11.67 -10.19 -20.49
C LEU A 338 -11.57 -11.54 -19.77
N GLU A 339 -10.76 -12.46 -20.28
CA GLU A 339 -10.63 -13.83 -19.73
C GLU A 339 -10.18 -13.83 -18.25
N HIS A 340 -9.47 -12.80 -17.80
CA HIS A 340 -9.03 -12.68 -16.40
C HIS A 340 -10.14 -12.26 -15.44
N LEU A 341 -11.25 -11.72 -15.94
CA LEU A 341 -12.41 -11.25 -15.17
C LEU A 341 -13.67 -12.09 -15.42
N ASP A 342 -13.53 -13.27 -16.03
CA ASP A 342 -14.66 -14.13 -16.36
C ASP A 342 -15.50 -14.47 -15.12
N GLY A 343 -16.82 -14.28 -15.23
CA GLY A 343 -17.77 -14.45 -14.13
C GLY A 343 -17.86 -13.30 -13.12
N MET A 344 -17.10 -12.21 -13.30
CA MET A 344 -17.17 -11.03 -12.43
C MET A 344 -18.06 -9.93 -13.00
N GLU A 345 -18.60 -9.09 -12.12
CA GLU A 345 -19.31 -7.87 -12.51
C GLU A 345 -18.29 -6.75 -12.76
N VAL A 346 -18.20 -6.31 -14.01
CA VAL A 346 -17.27 -5.27 -14.46
C VAL A 346 -18.00 -4.01 -14.89
N ALA A 347 -17.32 -2.90 -14.74
CA ALA A 347 -17.70 -1.59 -15.23
C ALA A 347 -17.08 -1.35 -16.61
N ALA A 348 -17.82 -0.71 -17.52
CA ALA A 348 -17.33 -0.41 -18.87
C ALA A 348 -17.47 1.08 -19.23
N LEU A 349 -16.36 1.64 -19.73
CA LEU A 349 -16.29 2.94 -20.39
C LEU A 349 -16.06 2.73 -21.88
N VAL A 350 -16.76 3.49 -22.74
CA VAL A 350 -16.46 3.58 -24.17
C VAL A 350 -16.30 5.05 -24.53
N ASP A 351 -15.14 5.43 -25.05
CA ASP A 351 -14.87 6.82 -25.45
C ASP A 351 -15.08 7.84 -24.30
N ASP A 352 -14.77 7.43 -23.07
CA ASP A 352 -15.02 8.16 -21.81
C ASP A 352 -16.49 8.25 -21.39
N ALA A 353 -17.41 7.62 -22.11
CA ALA A 353 -18.81 7.50 -21.70
C ALA A 353 -19.02 6.25 -20.83
N TRP A 354 -19.71 6.44 -19.70
CA TRP A 354 -20.10 5.36 -18.81
C TRP A 354 -21.29 4.60 -19.41
N THR A 355 -21.10 3.30 -19.66
CA THR A 355 -22.11 2.44 -20.28
C THR A 355 -22.92 1.64 -19.26
N GLY A 356 -22.32 1.32 -18.10
CA GLY A 356 -22.97 0.56 -17.04
C GLY A 356 -22.05 -0.51 -16.44
N THR A 357 -22.66 -1.42 -15.68
CA THR A 357 -22.02 -2.65 -15.21
C THR A 357 -22.57 -3.85 -15.96
N TYR A 358 -21.70 -4.82 -16.24
CA TYR A 358 -21.98 -6.02 -17.03
C TYR A 358 -21.28 -7.22 -16.40
N THR A 359 -21.82 -8.42 -16.56
CA THR A 359 -21.14 -9.66 -16.17
C THR A 359 -20.31 -10.16 -17.34
N VAL A 360 -19.05 -10.52 -17.09
CA VAL A 360 -18.19 -11.13 -18.11
C VAL A 360 -18.59 -12.58 -18.32
N GLU A 361 -18.91 -12.94 -19.57
CA GLU A 361 -19.23 -14.30 -19.97
C GLU A 361 -18.35 -14.74 -21.15
N GLY A 362 -17.58 -15.81 -20.96
CA GLY A 362 -16.68 -16.32 -22.00
C GLY A 362 -15.60 -15.32 -22.39
N GLY A 363 -15.14 -14.49 -21.44
CA GLY A 363 -14.14 -13.45 -21.65
C GLY A 363 -14.63 -12.26 -22.49
N GLN A 364 -15.94 -12.04 -22.59
CA GLN A 364 -16.52 -10.91 -23.32
C GLN A 364 -17.68 -10.27 -22.55
N ILE A 365 -17.99 -9.03 -22.88
CA ILE A 365 -19.21 -8.32 -22.47
C ILE A 365 -19.94 -7.78 -23.70
N THR A 366 -21.27 -7.74 -23.62
CA THR A 366 -22.14 -7.11 -24.63
C THR A 366 -22.82 -5.89 -24.00
N LEU A 367 -22.63 -4.73 -24.63
CA LEU A 367 -23.13 -3.45 -24.17
C LEU A 367 -24.60 -3.27 -24.60
N ASP A 368 -25.49 -3.34 -23.63
CA ASP A 368 -26.92 -3.17 -23.83
C ASP A 368 -27.38 -1.81 -23.27
N ASP A 369 -27.15 -0.70 -23.98
CA ASP A 369 -27.78 0.57 -23.58
C ASP A 369 -29.23 0.63 -24.09
N THR A 370 -30.17 0.59 -23.15
CA THR A 370 -31.61 0.76 -23.39
C THR A 370 -32.02 2.15 -23.91
N ASN A 371 -31.12 3.16 -23.89
CA ASN A 371 -31.39 4.52 -24.35
C ASN A 371 -30.91 4.82 -25.77
N ILE A 372 -30.15 3.92 -26.40
CA ILE A 372 -29.82 4.01 -27.82
C ILE A 372 -30.90 3.27 -28.60
N SER A 373 -31.94 4.02 -28.99
CA SER A 373 -32.90 3.55 -30.00
C SER A 373 -32.13 3.18 -31.27
N GLY A 374 -32.22 1.91 -31.68
CA GLY A 374 -31.23 1.27 -32.55
C GLY A 374 -30.82 2.02 -33.81
N SER A 375 -29.49 2.11 -34.00
CA SER A 375 -28.75 1.95 -35.27
C SER A 375 -27.26 2.30 -35.13
N GLU A 376 -26.86 2.95 -34.02
CA GLU A 376 -25.46 3.34 -33.77
C GLU A 376 -24.88 2.49 -32.64
N PRO A 377 -24.25 1.33 -32.93
CA PRO A 377 -23.59 0.54 -31.90
C PRO A 377 -22.36 1.27 -31.36
N TYR A 378 -21.99 1.01 -30.10
CA TYR A 378 -20.75 1.45 -29.51
C TYR A 378 -19.55 0.94 -30.33
N ASN A 379 -18.77 1.88 -30.85
CA ASN A 379 -17.50 1.64 -31.50
C ASN A 379 -16.50 2.68 -30.99
N GLY A 380 -15.40 2.23 -30.37
CA GLY A 380 -14.46 3.15 -29.76
C GLY A 380 -13.44 2.48 -28.84
N VAL A 381 -12.56 3.30 -28.26
CA VAL A 381 -11.62 2.85 -27.21
C VAL A 381 -12.41 2.56 -25.95
N SER A 382 -12.21 1.39 -25.36
CA SER A 382 -12.90 0.98 -24.14
C SER A 382 -11.94 0.77 -22.97
N ALA A 383 -12.40 1.09 -21.76
CA ALA A 383 -11.77 0.64 -20.52
C ALA A 383 -12.77 -0.24 -19.76
N VAL A 384 -12.34 -1.45 -19.39
CA VAL A 384 -13.19 -2.41 -18.67
C VAL A 384 -12.42 -2.97 -17.48
N GLY A 385 -13.04 -2.96 -16.30
CA GLY A 385 -12.45 -3.45 -15.07
C GLY A 385 -13.47 -3.49 -13.93
N LEU A 386 -13.03 -3.86 -12.73
CA LEU A 386 -13.87 -3.91 -11.54
C LEU A 386 -14.13 -2.49 -11.03
N LEU A 387 -15.38 -2.19 -10.70
CA LEU A 387 -15.75 -0.86 -10.22
C LEU A 387 -15.26 -0.63 -8.78
N TYR A 388 -14.52 0.46 -8.58
CA TYR A 388 -14.19 0.96 -7.24
C TYR A 388 -15.09 2.14 -6.88
N LYS A 389 -15.68 2.11 -5.67
CA LYS A 389 -16.52 3.20 -5.15
C LYS A 389 -15.71 4.02 -4.16
N GLY A 390 -15.49 5.30 -4.46
CA GLY A 390 -14.84 6.22 -3.55
C GLY A 390 -15.85 6.82 -2.57
N THR A 391 -15.64 6.64 -1.26
CA THR A 391 -16.50 7.25 -0.24
C THR A 391 -15.70 8.13 0.70
N LEU A 392 -16.16 9.37 0.91
CA LEU A 392 -15.62 10.29 1.90
C LEU A 392 -16.75 10.70 2.85
N LYS A 393 -16.57 10.46 4.14
CA LYS A 393 -17.51 10.88 5.18
C LYS A 393 -16.82 11.79 6.18
N THR A 394 -17.39 12.97 6.41
CA THR A 394 -16.89 13.85 7.46
C THR A 394 -17.34 13.37 8.84
N LEU A 395 -16.57 13.72 9.87
CA LEU A 395 -17.08 13.71 11.24
C LEU A 395 -18.30 14.61 11.37
N GLU A 396 -19.09 14.39 12.42
CA GLU A 396 -20.20 15.29 12.73
C GLU A 396 -19.67 16.70 13.02
N PHE A 397 -20.25 17.70 12.35
CA PHE A 397 -19.91 19.08 12.63
C PHE A 397 -20.70 19.56 13.84
N VAL A 398 -19.98 20.01 14.87
CA VAL A 398 -20.58 20.56 16.09
C VAL A 398 -20.06 21.98 16.32
N ALA A 399 -20.92 22.99 16.15
CA ALA A 399 -20.64 24.29 16.72
C ALA A 399 -20.96 24.28 18.22
N GLY A 400 -19.95 24.53 19.05
CA GLY A 400 -20.14 24.73 20.48
C GLY A 400 -20.98 25.98 20.75
N ASN A 401 -21.81 25.92 21.80
CA ASN A 401 -22.49 27.10 22.34
C ASN A 401 -21.90 27.41 23.74
N GLN A 402 -22.11 28.61 24.27
CA GLN A 402 -21.60 29.01 25.60
C GLN A 402 -22.07 28.09 26.76
N ARG A 403 -23.09 27.26 26.53
CA ARG A 403 -23.66 26.30 27.51
C ARG A 403 -23.15 24.86 27.40
N GLY A 404 -22.31 24.53 26.41
CA GLY A 404 -21.74 23.19 26.27
C GLY A 404 -21.52 22.74 24.83
N VAL A 405 -21.16 21.46 24.68
CA VAL A 405 -20.99 20.80 23.38
C VAL A 405 -22.34 20.33 22.84
N GLY A 406 -22.62 20.59 21.56
CA GLY A 406 -23.92 20.33 20.96
C GLY A 406 -24.17 18.88 20.51
N PHE A 407 -23.33 17.91 20.90
CA PHE A 407 -23.46 16.50 20.51
C PHE A 407 -24.86 15.94 20.81
N GLY A 408 -25.45 15.22 19.85
CA GLY A 408 -26.82 14.68 19.95
C GLY A 408 -27.96 15.59 19.47
N THR A 409 -27.67 16.85 19.13
CA THR A 409 -28.68 17.73 18.49
C THR A 409 -28.79 17.45 17.01
N LYS A 410 -30.02 17.36 16.49
CA LYS A 410 -30.24 17.27 15.04
C LYS A 410 -29.88 18.60 14.39
N ARG A 411 -29.11 18.53 13.30
CA ARG A 411 -28.71 19.67 12.48
C ARG A 411 -29.20 19.50 11.05
N LYS A 412 -29.35 20.63 10.36
CA LYS A 412 -29.70 20.69 8.95
C LYS A 412 -28.78 21.66 8.24
N TRP A 413 -28.16 21.20 7.16
CA TRP A 413 -27.46 22.07 6.21
C TRP A 413 -28.49 22.89 5.42
N ASN A 414 -28.42 24.22 5.54
CA ASN A 414 -29.23 25.13 4.73
C ASN A 414 -28.62 25.29 3.35
N ARG A 415 -27.30 25.52 3.34
CA ARG A 415 -26.46 25.64 2.14
C ARG A 415 -25.14 24.95 2.44
N LEU A 416 -24.81 23.91 1.69
CA LEU A 416 -23.52 23.25 1.73
C LEU A 416 -22.84 23.47 0.38
N PHE A 417 -21.59 23.90 0.41
CA PHE A 417 -20.73 24.00 -0.76
C PHE A 417 -19.67 22.91 -0.67
N VAL A 418 -19.60 22.11 -1.72
CA VAL A 418 -18.52 21.14 -1.93
C VAL A 418 -17.66 21.65 -3.07
N ARG A 419 -16.41 21.99 -2.76
CA ARG A 419 -15.46 22.50 -3.74
C ARG A 419 -14.64 21.35 -4.32
N THR A 420 -14.73 21.17 -5.62
CA THR A 420 -14.01 20.16 -6.39
C THR A 420 -13.04 20.82 -7.37
N LEU A 421 -12.04 20.06 -7.82
CA LEU A 421 -11.06 20.48 -8.82
C LEU A 421 -10.91 19.37 -9.87
N ASP A 422 -11.10 19.68 -11.15
CA ASP A 422 -10.89 18.73 -12.26
C ASP A 422 -11.55 17.38 -11.95
N SER A 423 -12.86 17.38 -11.73
CA SER A 423 -13.59 16.24 -11.15
C SER A 423 -14.91 15.98 -11.86
N SER A 424 -15.35 14.72 -11.85
CA SER A 424 -16.75 14.40 -12.14
C SER A 424 -17.67 14.90 -11.02
N LEU A 425 -18.98 14.88 -11.28
CA LEU A 425 -19.99 15.24 -10.28
C LEU A 425 -20.15 14.11 -9.25
N PRO A 426 -19.73 14.30 -7.98
CA PRO A 426 -19.93 13.28 -6.96
C PRO A 426 -21.36 13.34 -6.42
N VAL A 427 -21.86 12.22 -5.91
CA VAL A 427 -23.11 12.16 -5.14
C VAL A 427 -22.84 12.73 -3.75
N ILE A 428 -23.64 13.71 -3.31
CA ILE A 428 -23.50 14.35 -1.99
C ILE A 428 -24.77 14.08 -1.18
N ASN A 429 -24.64 13.38 -0.05
CA ASN A 429 -25.74 12.91 0.79
C ASN A 429 -26.87 12.24 0.00
N GLY A 430 -26.51 11.35 -0.95
CA GLY A 430 -27.47 10.63 -1.80
C GLY A 430 -28.12 11.46 -2.91
N SER A 431 -27.70 12.71 -3.11
CA SER A 431 -28.21 13.57 -4.18
C SER A 431 -27.09 14.02 -5.11
N LEU A 432 -27.34 13.97 -6.43
CA LEU A 432 -26.41 14.49 -7.42
C LEU A 432 -26.52 16.02 -7.52
N PRO A 433 -25.40 16.75 -7.59
CA PRO A 433 -25.39 18.17 -7.91
C PRO A 433 -26.10 18.45 -9.24
N PRO A 434 -26.71 19.64 -9.40
CA PRO A 434 -27.34 20.02 -10.66
C PRO A 434 -26.31 20.01 -11.80
N ASP A 435 -26.61 19.20 -12.81
CA ASP A 435 -25.76 18.92 -13.95
C ASP A 435 -25.69 20.07 -14.98
N ARG A 436 -26.50 21.14 -14.83
CA ARG A 436 -26.72 22.11 -15.92
C ARG A 436 -26.42 23.56 -15.55
N THR A 437 -25.56 24.21 -16.34
CA THR A 437 -25.51 25.67 -16.53
C THR A 437 -26.18 26.02 -17.87
N PRO A 438 -26.76 27.23 -18.05
CA PRO A 438 -27.49 27.59 -19.28
C PRO A 438 -26.64 27.64 -20.57
N ASP A 439 -25.31 27.55 -20.47
CA ASP A 439 -24.38 27.77 -21.57
C ASP A 439 -23.91 26.47 -22.28
N THR A 440 -24.29 25.28 -21.79
CA THR A 440 -23.88 24.00 -22.38
C THR A 440 -24.81 23.55 -23.52
N LEU A 441 -24.22 23.19 -24.67
CA LEU A 441 -24.91 22.68 -25.87
C LEU A 441 -25.56 21.31 -25.60
N MET A 442 -26.74 21.07 -26.21
CA MET A 442 -27.67 19.96 -25.87
C MET A 442 -27.17 18.52 -26.08
N ASP A 443 -26.02 18.29 -26.74
CA ASP A 443 -25.65 16.95 -27.25
C ASP A 443 -24.32 16.37 -26.71
N ILE A 444 -23.68 16.98 -25.69
CA ILE A 444 -22.40 16.48 -25.16
C ILE A 444 -22.53 16.22 -23.65
N PRO A 445 -22.47 14.96 -23.19
CA PRO A 445 -22.35 14.64 -21.77
C PRO A 445 -21.03 15.21 -21.23
N GLU A 446 -21.10 16.14 -20.28
CA GLU A 446 -19.90 16.63 -19.60
C GLU A 446 -19.50 15.63 -18.52
N VAL A 447 -18.59 14.72 -18.89
CA VAL A 447 -18.14 13.61 -18.02
C VAL A 447 -17.34 14.13 -16.81
N VAL A 448 -16.50 15.14 -17.03
CA VAL A 448 -15.62 15.76 -16.04
C VAL A 448 -15.65 17.27 -16.22
N ARG A 449 -15.72 18.02 -15.11
CA ARG A 449 -15.62 19.48 -15.12
C ARG A 449 -14.23 19.92 -14.75
N MET A 450 -13.57 20.61 -15.68
CA MET A 450 -12.25 21.19 -15.45
C MET A 450 -12.35 22.50 -14.66
N GLY A 451 -11.31 22.78 -13.87
CA GLY A 451 -11.18 23.95 -13.02
C GLY A 451 -11.84 23.80 -11.66
N LEU A 452 -11.90 24.92 -10.95
CA LEU A 452 -12.45 25.01 -9.60
C LEU A 452 -13.97 25.16 -9.69
N VAL A 453 -14.72 24.21 -9.11
CA VAL A 453 -16.18 24.24 -9.13
C VAL A 453 -16.74 24.13 -7.71
N ASP A 454 -17.68 25.01 -7.40
CA ASP A 454 -18.42 25.00 -6.13
C ASP A 454 -19.80 24.39 -6.35
N HIS A 455 -20.03 23.18 -5.85
CA HIS A 455 -21.34 22.52 -5.90
C HIS A 455 -22.20 22.96 -4.72
N GLU A 456 -23.23 23.76 -5.00
CA GLU A 456 -24.19 24.18 -3.98
C GLU A 456 -25.28 23.11 -3.78
N MET A 457 -25.33 22.53 -2.59
CA MET A 457 -26.34 21.60 -2.15
C MET A 457 -27.28 22.26 -1.14
N ARG A 458 -28.58 22.18 -1.40
CA ARG A 458 -29.64 22.72 -0.55
C ARG A 458 -30.55 21.59 -0.06
N ASN A 459 -31.13 21.80 1.13
CA ASN A 459 -32.18 20.96 1.68
C ASN A 459 -31.79 19.48 1.90
N LEU A 460 -30.60 19.22 2.45
CA LEU A 460 -30.04 17.89 2.69
C LEU A 460 -30.67 17.12 3.88
N GLY A 461 -31.89 17.47 4.29
CA GLY A 461 -32.57 16.83 5.42
C GLY A 461 -32.00 17.17 6.81
N TRP A 462 -32.54 16.50 7.84
CA TRP A 462 -32.08 16.60 9.23
C TRP A 462 -31.24 15.38 9.58
N GLY A 463 -30.07 15.60 10.17
CA GLY A 463 -29.15 14.53 10.57
C GLY A 463 -28.24 14.97 11.71
N ASP A 464 -27.10 14.30 11.83
CA ASP A 464 -26.00 14.67 12.74
C ASP A 464 -25.11 15.79 12.18
N GLY A 465 -25.33 16.21 10.93
CA GLY A 465 -24.53 17.24 10.26
C GLY A 465 -23.29 16.70 9.56
N SER A 466 -23.07 15.38 9.55
CA SER A 466 -22.06 14.76 8.69
C SER A 466 -22.40 14.95 7.20
N VAL A 467 -21.36 14.97 6.37
CA VAL A 467 -21.48 15.03 4.91
C VAL A 467 -20.84 13.76 4.35
N LEU A 468 -21.63 13.03 3.55
CA LEU A 468 -21.19 11.88 2.78
C LEU A 468 -21.04 12.30 1.32
N ILE A 469 -19.88 12.03 0.74
CA ILE A 469 -19.56 12.24 -0.67
C ILE A 469 -19.22 10.87 -1.25
N GLU A 470 -19.90 10.48 -2.31
CA GLU A 470 -19.75 9.20 -2.96
C GLU A 470 -19.44 9.43 -4.44
N GLN A 471 -18.38 8.78 -4.91
CA GLN A 471 -18.03 8.69 -6.31
C GLN A 471 -18.39 7.28 -6.77
N ASP A 472 -19.53 7.16 -7.47
CA ASP A 472 -20.12 5.91 -7.93
C ASP A 472 -19.70 5.53 -9.36
N ARG A 473 -19.01 6.43 -10.06
CA ARG A 473 -18.55 6.28 -11.43
C ARG A 473 -17.01 6.25 -11.49
N PRO A 474 -16.41 5.60 -12.49
CA PRO A 474 -14.95 5.41 -12.61
C PRO A 474 -14.22 6.67 -13.13
N TYR A 475 -14.55 7.83 -12.57
CA TYR A 475 -14.01 9.13 -12.94
C TYR A 475 -13.30 9.79 -11.75
N PRO A 476 -12.31 10.67 -12.01
CA PRO A 476 -11.59 11.36 -10.94
C PRO A 476 -12.52 12.25 -10.11
N CYS A 477 -12.28 12.26 -8.79
CA CYS A 477 -12.98 13.13 -7.84
C CYS A 477 -11.99 13.69 -6.81
N ASN A 478 -11.58 14.93 -6.99
CA ASN A 478 -10.70 15.68 -6.10
C ASN A 478 -11.52 16.68 -5.28
N VAL A 479 -11.70 16.40 -4.00
CA VAL A 479 -12.41 17.29 -3.06
C VAL A 479 -11.39 18.19 -2.35
N LEU A 480 -11.52 19.51 -2.51
CA LEU A 480 -10.63 20.49 -1.89
C LEU A 480 -11.15 21.03 -0.57
N GLY A 481 -12.46 21.07 -0.38
CA GLY A 481 -13.03 21.63 0.84
C GLY A 481 -14.54 21.60 0.91
N LEU A 482 -15.03 21.72 2.15
CA LEU A 482 -16.43 21.73 2.51
C LEU A 482 -16.70 22.96 3.36
N TYR A 483 -17.69 23.77 3.00
CA TYR A 483 -18.08 24.95 3.75
C TYR A 483 -19.55 25.26 3.53
N GLY A 484 -20.18 25.98 4.45
CA GLY A 484 -21.60 26.26 4.34
C GLY A 484 -22.23 26.83 5.59
N GLU A 485 -23.55 26.90 5.55
CA GLU A 485 -24.41 27.38 6.62
C GLU A 485 -25.31 26.23 7.09
N PHE A 486 -25.34 25.99 8.41
CA PHE A 486 -26.20 24.99 9.02
C PHE A 486 -27.03 25.63 10.15
N ASN A 487 -28.21 25.07 10.39
CA ASN A 487 -29.02 25.35 11.56
C ASN A 487 -28.93 24.18 12.55
N ALA A 488 -28.77 24.50 13.83
CA ALA A 488 -28.90 23.54 14.92
C ALA A 488 -30.25 23.73 15.60
N ASN A 489 -30.95 22.63 15.88
CA ASN A 489 -32.17 22.69 16.68
C ASN A 489 -31.80 22.86 18.16
N ASN A 490 -31.70 24.10 18.61
CA ASN A 490 -31.52 24.42 20.02
C ASN A 490 -32.88 24.33 20.71
N SER A 491 -33.23 23.14 21.22
CA SER A 491 -34.36 22.96 22.14
C SER A 491 -34.10 23.64 23.47
#